data_AF-A0A846K9V7-F1
#
_entry.id   AF-A0A846K9V7-F1
#
_cell.length_a   1.000
_cell.length_b   1.000
_cell.length_c   1.000
_cell.angle_alpha   90.00
_cell.angle_beta   90.00
_cell.angle_gamma   90.00
#
_symmetry.space_group_name_H-M   'P 1'
#
loop_
_entity.id
_entity.type
_entity.pdbx_description
1 polymer ?
#
loop_
_entity_poly.entity_id
_entity_poly.type
_entity_poly.pdbx_seq_one_letter_code
_entity_poly.pdbx_strand_id
1 'polypeptide(L)' 'MRDELIALRGNRNRAEIAKKLSITPQMLGAIEREDRNPSLELAINLAKVYDISLDKLIFLLKLDT' A
#
# COMPACT_ATOMS: atom_id res chain seq x y z
N MET A 1 7.41 2.82 -10.15
CA MET A 1 6.85 3.49 -8.95
C MET A 1 5.34 3.39 -9.04
N ARG A 2 4.66 3.02 -7.95
CA ARG A 2 3.21 2.84 -7.89
C ARG A 2 2.52 4.18 -7.66
N ASP A 3 2.48 5.01 -8.70
CA ASP A 3 1.99 6.39 -8.60
C ASP A 3 0.54 6.48 -8.11
N GLU A 4 -0.33 5.57 -8.55
CA GLU A 4 -1.71 5.50 -8.06
C GLU A 4 -1.80 5.12 -6.57
N LEU A 5 -0.92 4.23 -6.08
CA LEU A 5 -0.88 3.89 -4.66
C LEU A 5 -0.41 5.07 -3.81
N ILE A 6 0.54 5.86 -4.34
CA ILE A 6 0.99 7.11 -3.72
C ILE A 6 -0.13 8.15 -3.73
N ALA A 7 -0.90 8.25 -4.82
CA ALA A 7 -2.05 9.14 -4.92
C ALA A 7 -3.13 8.78 -3.90
N LEU A 8 -3.41 7.49 -3.67
CA LEU A 8 -4.36 7.03 -2.65
C LEU A 8 -3.95 7.44 -1.23
N ARG A 9 -2.65 7.51 -0.94
CA ARG A 9 -2.17 8.03 0.35
C ARG A 9 -2.53 9.52 0.53
N GLY A 10 -2.54 10.30 -0.55
CA GLY A 10 -2.84 11.73 -0.55
C GLY A 10 -1.86 12.51 0.33
N ASN A 11 -2.36 13.46 1.12
CA ASN A 11 -1.54 14.31 2.00
C ASN A 11 -1.03 13.60 3.27
N ARG A 12 -1.47 12.37 3.52
CA ARG A 12 -1.04 11.59 4.70
C ARG A 12 0.42 11.20 4.50
N ASN A 13 1.27 11.46 5.49
CA ASN A 13 2.67 11.05 5.38
C ASN A 13 2.81 9.52 5.52
N ARG A 14 3.94 8.96 5.07
CA ARG A 14 4.19 7.51 5.16
C ARG A 14 4.17 6.98 6.60
N ALA A 15 4.57 7.79 7.58
CA ALA A 15 4.61 7.38 8.97
C ALA A 15 3.21 7.20 9.57
N GLU A 16 2.25 8.06 9.19
CA GLU A 16 0.85 7.94 9.61
C GLU A 16 0.23 6.64 9.10
N ILE A 17 0.40 6.35 7.79
CA ILE A 17 -0.14 5.12 7.18
C ILE A 17 0.57 3.88 7.74
N ALA A 18 1.90 3.92 7.85
CA ALA A 18 2.67 2.81 8.38
C ALA A 18 2.28 2.48 9.83
N LYS A 19 2.01 3.49 10.65
CA LYS A 19 1.48 3.31 12.02
C LYS A 19 0.12 2.62 12.02
N LYS A 20 -0.80 2.99 11.12
CA LYS A 20 -2.12 2.33 10.99
C LYS A 20 -2.02 0.86 10.58
N LEU A 21 -0.96 0.51 9.85
CA LEU A 21 -0.70 -0.84 9.32
C LEU A 21 0.26 -1.66 10.19
N SER A 22 0.75 -1.11 11.31
CA SER A 22 1.76 -1.73 12.16
C SER A 22 3.04 -2.16 11.40
N ILE A 23 3.46 -1.35 10.41
CA ILE A 23 4.71 -1.54 9.65
C ILE A 23 5.63 -0.33 9.79
N THR A 24 6.85 -0.43 9.25
CA THR A 24 7.76 0.71 9.20
C THR A 24 7.46 1.63 8.00
N PRO A 25 7.71 2.95 8.09
CA PRO A 25 7.58 3.86 6.95
C PRO A 25 8.45 3.44 5.75
N GLN A 26 9.59 2.80 6.01
CA GLN A 26 10.49 2.25 5.00
C GLN A 26 9.84 1.09 4.23
N MET A 27 9.10 0.21 4.93
CA MET A 27 8.36 -0.87 4.30
C MET A 27 7.24 -0.33 3.40
N LEU A 28 6.48 0.67 3.86
CA LEU A 28 5.50 1.34 3.00
C LEU A 28 6.15 1.97 1.77
N GLY A 29 7.29 2.64 1.95
CA GLY A 29 8.06 3.22 0.84
C GLY A 29 8.56 2.17 -0.16
N ALA A 30 9.02 1.00 0.32
CA ALA A 30 9.43 -0.11 -0.54
C ALA A 30 8.26 -0.67 -1.35
N ILE A 31 7.06 -0.73 -0.75
CA ILE A 31 5.82 -1.08 -1.46
C ILE A 31 5.50 -0.03 -2.52
N GLU A 32 5.52 1.25 -2.20
CA GLU A 32 5.24 2.33 -3.17
C GLU A 32 6.25 2.37 -4.33
N ARG A 33 7.49 1.94 -4.12
CA ARG A 33 8.54 1.92 -5.15
C ARG A 33 8.61 0.64 -5.98
N GLU A 34 7.79 -0.36 -5.69
CA GLU A 34 7.85 -1.70 -6.31
C GLU A 34 9.06 -2.55 -5.86
N ASP A 35 9.85 -2.08 -4.88
CA ASP A 35 10.97 -2.84 -4.30
C ASP A 35 10.47 -4.08 -3.52
N ARG A 36 9.23 -4.05 -3.03
CA ARG A 36 8.63 -5.13 -2.24
C ARG A 36 7.11 -5.23 -2.45
N ASN A 37 6.59 -6.45 -2.40
CA ASN A 37 5.16 -6.72 -2.31
C ASN A 37 4.73 -6.92 -0.85
N PRO A 38 3.57 -6.39 -0.44
CA PRO A 38 3.01 -6.68 0.88
C PRO A 38 2.62 -8.16 0.99
N SER A 39 2.49 -8.68 2.22
CA SER A 39 1.76 -9.94 2.44
C SER A 39 0.27 -9.75 2.11
N LEU A 40 -0.47 -10.85 1.94
CA LEU A 40 -1.92 -10.80 1.72
C LEU A 40 -2.64 -10.04 2.85
N GLU A 41 -2.29 -10.31 4.10
CA GLU A 41 -2.86 -9.61 5.26
C GLU A 41 -2.59 -8.10 5.21
N LEU A 42 -1.35 -7.71 4.87
CA LEU A 42 -1.01 -6.30 4.74
C LEU A 42 -1.73 -5.66 3.55
N ALA A 43 -1.92 -6.38 2.44
CA ALA A 43 -2.70 -5.90 1.31
C ALA A 43 -4.17 -5.66 1.71
N ILE A 44 -4.80 -6.60 2.42
CA ILE A 44 -6.16 -6.43 2.94
C ILE A 44 -6.27 -5.18 3.83
N ASN A 45 -5.32 -4.99 4.74
CA ASN A 45 -5.32 -3.83 5.62
C ASN A 45 -5.04 -2.52 4.87
N LEU A 46 -4.17 -2.54 3.87
CA LEU A 46 -3.89 -1.38 3.01
C LEU A 46 -5.12 -0.97 2.20
N ALA A 47 -5.85 -1.94 1.62
CA ALA A 47 -7.10 -1.71 0.90
C ALA A 47 -8.13 -1.02 1.80
N LYS A 48 -8.27 -1.48 3.06
CA LYS A 48 -9.14 -0.85 4.07
C LYS A 48 -8.71 0.59 4.40
N VAL A 49 -7.40 0.84 4.59
CA VAL A 49 -6.88 2.18 4.93
C VAL A 49 -7.09 3.19 3.79
N TYR A 50 -7.03 2.72 2.55
CA TYR A 50 -7.24 3.53 1.35
C TYR A 50 -8.68 3.51 0.83
N ASP A 51 -9.59 2.80 1.51
CA ASP A 51 -11.00 2.69 1.15
C ASP A 51 -11.23 2.27 -0.32
N ILE A 52 -10.51 1.22 -0.73
CA ILE A 52 -10.63 0.60 -2.05
C ILE A 52 -10.87 -0.91 -1.92
N SER A 53 -11.37 -1.54 -2.98
CA SER A 53 -11.47 -3.01 -3.02
C SER A 53 -10.09 -3.65 -3.03
N LEU A 54 -10.02 -4.89 -2.49
CA LEU A 54 -8.80 -5.69 -2.56
C LEU A 54 -8.38 -5.96 -4.01
N ASP A 55 -9.34 -6.22 -4.90
CA ASP A 55 -9.06 -6.45 -6.33
C ASP A 55 -8.40 -5.24 -6.99
N LYS A 56 -8.90 -4.02 -6.68
CA LYS A 56 -8.27 -2.79 -7.15
C LYS A 56 -6.84 -2.68 -6.62
N LEU A 57 -6.62 -3.00 -5.35
CA LEU A 57 -5.27 -2.98 -4.78
C LEU A 57 -4.34 -4.00 -5.46
N ILE A 58 -4.80 -5.23 -5.70
CA ILE A 58 -4.04 -6.28 -6.38
C ILE A 58 -3.60 -5.82 -7.77
N PHE A 59 -4.52 -5.21 -8.53
CA PHE A 59 -4.22 -4.61 -9.83
C PHE A 59 -3.12 -3.54 -9.73
N LEU A 60 -3.21 -2.64 -8.75
CA LEU A 60 -2.18 -1.61 -8.52
C LEU A 60 -0.82 -2.18 -8.08
N LEU A 61 -0.81 -3.33 -7.41
CA LEU A 61 0.40 -4.00 -6.99
C LEU A 61 1.08 -4.77 -8.14
N LYS A 62 0.42 -4.93 -9.29
CA LYS A 62 0.85 -5.78 -10.41
C LYS A 62 1.16 -7.21 -9.93
N LEU A 63 0.33 -7.72 -9.02
CA LEU A 63 0.39 -9.11 -8.63
C LEU A 63 -0.30 -9.87 -9.74
N ASP A 64 0.48 -10.44 -10.65
CA ASP A 64 -0.04 -11.24 -11.75
C ASP A 64 -0.92 -12.38 -11.19
N THR A 65 -2.19 -12.39 -11.60
CA THR A 65 -3.05 -13.58 -11.62
C THR A 65 -3.21 -14.05 -13.04
#